data_AF-A0A9E3A290-F1
#
_entry.id   AF-A0A9E3A290-F1
#
_cell.length_a   1.000
_cell.length_b   1.000
_cell.length_c   1.000
_cell.angle_alpha   90.00
_cell.angle_beta   90.00
_cell.angle_gamma   90.00
#
_symmetry.space_group_name_H-M   'P 1'
#
loop_
_entity.id
_entity.type
_entity.pdbx_description
1 polymer ?
#
loop_
_entity_poly.entity_id
_entity_poly.type
_entity_poly.pdbx_seq_one_letter_code
_entity_poly.pdbx_strand_id
1 'polypeptide(L)' 'MRLLGGNRLRHLAGAAGIQITRAHPHMLRHISVTITLDAGVDLRDVQIAARHADPRTTMRYDRARQNLDRHLAAYMASGT' A
#
# COMPACT_ATOMS: atom_id res chain seq x y z
N MET A 1 -4.51 -26.25 3.64
CA MET A 1 -4.76 -24.86 3.18
C MET A 1 -3.87 -24.61 1.96
N ARG A 2 -4.44 -24.54 0.75
CA ARG A 2 -3.69 -24.57 -0.53
C ARG A 2 -3.32 -23.14 -0.94
N LEU A 3 -2.03 -22.86 -1.11
CA LEU A 3 -1.48 -21.57 -1.54
C LEU A 3 -1.89 -21.25 -2.99
N LEU A 4 -3.09 -20.71 -3.20
CA LEU A 4 -3.59 -20.24 -4.50
C LEU A 4 -3.51 -18.72 -4.55
N GLY A 5 -2.34 -18.16 -4.83
CA GLY A 5 -2.12 -16.71 -4.81
C GLY A 5 -1.50 -16.12 -6.08
N GLY A 6 -0.37 -16.67 -6.51
CA GLY A 6 0.42 -16.07 -7.60
C GLY A 6 -0.16 -16.28 -9.00
N ASN A 7 -0.77 -17.44 -9.28
CA ASN A 7 -1.15 -17.80 -10.66
C ASN A 7 -2.40 -17.05 -11.15
N ARG A 8 -3.39 -16.80 -10.27
CA ARG A 8 -4.57 -16.00 -10.62
C ARG A 8 -4.21 -14.55 -10.90
N LEU A 9 -3.26 -13.98 -10.15
CA LEU A 9 -2.81 -12.61 -10.34
C LEU A 9 -2.12 -12.43 -11.71
N ARG A 10 -1.25 -13.37 -12.09
CA ARG A 10 -0.61 -13.36 -13.43
C ARG A 10 -1.64 -13.47 -14.55
N HIS A 11 -2.65 -14.32 -14.40
CA HIS A 11 -3.71 -14.46 -15.39
C HIS A 11 -4.52 -13.17 -15.55
N LEU A 12 -4.93 -12.53 -14.44
CA LEU A 12 -5.64 -11.25 -14.47
C LEU A 12 -4.79 -10.13 -15.07
N ALA A 13 -3.49 -10.09 -14.75
CA ALA A 13 -2.56 -9.12 -15.33
C ALA A 13 -2.44 -9.29 -16.86
N GLY A 14 -2.34 -10.54 -17.33
CA GLY A 14 -2.35 -10.86 -18.76
C GLY A 14 -3.64 -10.44 -19.47
N ALA A 15 -4.80 -10.72 -18.86
CA ALA A 15 -6.10 -10.28 -19.40
C ALA A 15 -6.25 -8.75 -19.45
N ALA A 16 -5.61 -8.02 -18.52
CA ALA A 16 -5.61 -6.56 -18.48
C ALA A 16 -4.51 -5.91 -19.37
N GLY A 17 -3.67 -6.70 -20.03
CA GLY A 17 -2.53 -6.18 -20.81
C GLY A 17 -1.41 -5.55 -19.96
N ILE A 18 -1.39 -5.79 -18.66
CA ILE A 18 -0.44 -5.18 -17.72
C ILE A 18 0.78 -6.08 -17.56
N GLN A 19 1.97 -5.54 -17.86
CA GLN A 19 3.23 -6.23 -17.60
C GLN A 19 3.61 -6.08 -16.12
N ILE A 20 3.56 -7.18 -15.37
CA ILE A 20 3.95 -7.22 -13.94
C ILE A 20 5.12 -8.18 -13.75
N THR A 21 6.32 -7.63 -13.58
CA THR A 21 7.57 -8.41 -13.42
C THR A 21 7.56 -9.28 -12.15
N ARG A 22 6.88 -8.85 -11.08
CA ARG A 22 6.84 -9.55 -9.78
C ARG A 22 5.44 -9.63 -9.17
N ALA A 23 4.50 -10.24 -9.88
CA ALA A 23 3.15 -10.48 -9.38
C ALA A 23 3.13 -11.44 -8.17
N HIS A 24 2.87 -10.91 -6.97
CA HIS A 24 2.54 -11.71 -5.78
C HIS A 24 1.43 -11.02 -4.96
N PRO A 25 0.48 -11.77 -4.37
CA PRO A 25 -0.59 -11.20 -3.53
C PRO A 25 -0.15 -10.26 -2.42
N HIS A 26 1.05 -10.48 -1.89
CA HIS A 26 1.63 -9.62 -0.85
C HIS A 26 1.98 -8.22 -1.40
N MET A 27 2.54 -8.12 -2.61
CA MET A 27 2.80 -6.84 -3.28
C MET A 27 1.52 -6.05 -3.45
N LEU A 28 0.44 -6.68 -3.92
CA LEU A 28 -0.85 -6.00 -4.07
C LEU A 28 -1.38 -5.46 -2.74
N ARG A 29 -1.22 -6.20 -1.64
CA ARG A 29 -1.60 -5.71 -0.31
C ARG A 29 -0.82 -4.45 0.06
N HIS A 30 0.50 -4.44 -0.14
CA HIS A 30 1.33 -3.24 0.10
C HIS A 30 0.80 -2.03 -0.68
N ILE A 31 0.61 -2.19 -1.99
CA ILE A 31 0.14 -1.13 -2.88
C ILE A 31 -1.24 -0.64 -2.44
N SER A 32 -2.16 -1.55 -2.13
CA SER A 32 -3.51 -1.19 -1.68
C SER A 32 -3.51 -0.37 -0.40
N VAL A 33 -2.66 -0.72 0.58
CA VAL A 33 -2.56 0.01 1.85
C VAL A 33 -2.01 1.41 1.63
N THR A 34 -0.96 1.56 0.82
CA THR A 34 -0.39 2.88 0.50
C THR A 34 -1.42 3.77 -0.20
N ILE A 35 -2.03 3.31 -1.30
CA ILE A 35 -2.95 4.13 -2.10
C ILE A 35 -4.20 4.52 -1.31
N THR A 36 -4.75 3.63 -0.49
CA THR A 36 -5.95 3.92 0.30
C THR A 36 -5.67 4.93 1.41
N LEU A 37 -4.51 4.84 2.06
CA LEU A 37 -4.08 5.88 3.01
C LEU A 37 -3.82 7.21 2.30
N ASP A 38 -3.17 7.22 1.15
CA ASP A 38 -2.94 8.45 0.38
C ASP A 38 -4.26 9.12 -0.06
N ALA A 39 -5.29 8.31 -0.33
CA ALA A 39 -6.66 8.78 -0.60
C ALA A 39 -7.40 9.31 0.65
N GLY A 40 -6.78 9.27 1.84
CA GLY A 40 -7.34 9.81 3.08
C GLY A 40 -8.29 8.87 3.83
N VAL A 41 -8.34 7.58 3.47
CA VAL A 41 -9.14 6.60 4.22
C VAL A 41 -8.57 6.43 5.63
N ASP A 42 -9.45 6.25 6.61
CA ASP A 42 -9.05 6.10 8.01
C ASP A 42 -8.16 4.87 8.24
N LEU A 43 -7.16 5.02 9.11
CA LEU A 43 -6.18 3.98 9.42
C LEU A 43 -6.84 2.67 9.90
N ARG A 44 -7.96 2.76 10.62
CA ARG A 44 -8.73 1.60 11.11
C ARG A 44 -9.41 0.84 9.97
N ASP A 45 -9.92 1.54 8.98
CA ASP A 45 -10.59 0.92 7.84
C ASP A 45 -9.57 0.25 6.92
N VAL A 46 -8.43 0.90 6.69
CA VAL A 46 -7.30 0.30 5.96
C VAL A 46 -6.73 -0.92 6.71
N GLN A 47 -6.59 -0.80 8.03
CA GLN A 47 -6.72 -1.86 9.04
C GLN A 47 -7.40 -3.14 8.58
N ILE A 48 -8.72 -3.02 8.63
CA ILE A 48 -9.66 -4.11 8.45
C ILE A 48 -9.56 -4.66 7.02
N ALA A 49 -9.48 -3.78 6.02
CA ALA A 49 -9.36 -4.16 4.61
C ALA A 49 -8.08 -4.97 4.32
N ALA A 50 -6.95 -4.59 4.92
CA ALA A 50 -5.69 -5.30 4.77
C ALA A 50 -5.65 -6.65 5.51
N ARG A 51 -6.57 -6.83 6.49
CA ARG A 51 -6.62 -7.95 7.44
C ARG A 51 -5.34 -8.08 8.27
N HIS A 52 -4.80 -6.95 8.71
CA HIS A 52 -3.66 -6.96 9.62
C HIS A 52 -4.12 -7.28 11.05
N ALA A 53 -3.51 -8.32 11.63
CA ALA A 53 -3.77 -8.70 13.01
C ALA A 53 -3.23 -7.66 14.01
N ASP A 54 -2.04 -7.13 13.72
CA ASP A 54 -1.39 -6.10 14.55
C ASP A 54 -1.51 -4.71 13.88
N PRO A 55 -2.10 -3.71 14.56
CA PRO A 55 -2.20 -2.34 14.04
C PRO A 55 -0.85 -1.71 13.68
N ARG A 56 0.24 -2.13 14.35
CA ARG A 56 1.61 -1.65 14.04
C ARG A 56 2.01 -1.93 12.59
N THR A 57 1.44 -2.97 11.98
CA THR A 57 1.70 -3.33 10.58
C THR A 57 1.19 -2.23 9.63
N THR A 58 0.04 -1.62 9.92
CA THR A 58 -0.55 -0.54 9.10
C THR A 58 0.01 0.83 9.48
N MET A 59 0.26 1.08 10.77
CA MET A 59 0.83 2.34 11.27
C MET A 59 2.17 2.70 10.61
N ARG A 60 2.94 1.70 10.16
CA ARG A 60 4.20 1.95 9.44
C ARG A 60 4.01 2.76 8.16
N TYR A 61 2.88 2.61 7.47
CA TYR A 61 2.58 3.32 6.23
C TYR A 61 2.17 4.77 6.50
N ASP A 62 1.30 4.99 7.47
CA ASP A 62 0.86 6.32 7.89
C ASP A 62 2.05 7.16 8.41
N ARG A 63 2.93 6.56 9.22
CA ARG A 63 4.17 7.22 9.65
C ARG A 63 5.06 7.62 8.47
N ALA A 64 5.22 6.73 7.48
CA ALA A 64 6.03 7.03 6.31
C ALA A 64 5.44 8.21 5.51
N ARG A 65 4.11 8.26 5.36
CA ARG A 65 3.40 9.37 4.71
C ARG A 65 3.62 10.69 5.44
N GLN A 66 3.35 10.74 6.75
CA GLN A 66 3.52 11.95 7.56
C GLN A 66 4.97 12.47 7.57
N ASN A 67 5.95 11.56 7.57
CA ASN A 67 7.35 11.94 7.48
C ASN A 67 7.70 12.60 6.13
N LEU A 68 7.15 12.06 5.03
CA LEU A 68 7.32 12.64 3.70
C LEU A 68 6.72 14.05 3.64
N ASP A 69 5.47 14.21 4.10
CA ASP A 69 4.78 15.50 4.11
C ASP A 69 5.55 16.55 4.94
N ARG A 70 6.06 16.15 6.12
CA ARG A 70 6.85 17.03 6.99
C ARG A 70 8.15 17.50 6.34
N HIS A 71 8.87 16.61 5.67
CA HIS A 71 10.12 16.97 4.99
C HIS A 71 9.87 17.91 3.81
N LEU A 72 8.79 17.69 3.06
CA LEU A 72 8.39 18.58 1.98
C LEU A 72 8.02 19.96 2.52
N ALA A 73 7.24 20.03 3.58
CA ALA A 73 6.89 21.29 4.24
C ALA A 73 8.13 22.03 4.76
N ALA A 74 9.08 21.32 5.37
CA ALA A 74 10.34 21.90 5.85
C ALA A 74 11.20 22.44 4.70
N TYR A 75 11.27 21.72 3.58
CA TYR A 75 11.97 22.19 2.37
C TYR A 75 11.33 23.46 1.81
N MET A 76 10.00 23.49 1.65
CA MET A 76 9.28 24.68 1.17
C MET A 76 9.48 25.90 2.07
N ALA A 77 9.46 25.71 3.40
CA ALA A 77 9.69 26.80 4.37
C ALA A 77 11.13 27.33 4.39
N SER A 78 12.11 26.53 3.93
CA SER A 78 13.52 26.94 3.84
C SER A 78 13.88 27.65 2.53
N GLY A 79 12.97 27.67 1.55
CA GLY A 79 13.17 28.25 0.22
C GLY A 79 12.58 29.64 0.01
N THR A 80 12.11 30.30 1.07
CA THR A 80 11.56 31.67 1.08
C THR A 80 12.30 32.53 2.08
#